data_AF-A0A966QCQ4-F1
#
_entry.id   AF-A0A966QCQ4-F1
#
_cell.length_a   1.000
_cell.length_b   1.000
_cell.length_c   1.000
_cell.angle_alpha   90.00
_cell.angle_beta   90.00
_cell.angle_gamma   90.00
#
_symmetry.space_group_name_H-M   'P 1'
#
loop_
_entity.id
_entity.type
_entity.pdbx_description
1 polymer ?
#
loop_
_entity_poly.entity_id
_entity_poly.type
_entity_poly.pdbx_seq_one_letter_code
_entity_poly.pdbx_strand_id
1 'polypeptide(L)'
;QAGETREALERWAAEVPALARSARLLLEAPKERQLCQRLSAYPEVLAQAAMDHAPHLLAFYLRELAADFHGFYNAERVLVEEPTLRRARLMLVAATASLLAQGLALIGVSAPERM
;
A
#
# COMPACT_ATOMS: atom_id res chain seq x y z
N GLN A 1 13.48 -23.15 -11.73
CA GLN A 1 12.27 -22.29 -11.80
C GLN A 1 11.91 -21.64 -10.47
N ALA A 2 12.04 -22.28 -9.29
CA ALA A 2 11.80 -21.63 -7.99
C ALA A 2 12.91 -20.64 -7.54
N GLY A 3 14.12 -20.72 -8.12
CA GLY A 3 15.22 -19.80 -7.83
C GLY A 3 15.09 -18.43 -8.51
N GLU A 4 14.62 -18.41 -9.78
CA GLU A 4 14.47 -17.18 -10.57
C GLU A 4 13.39 -16.24 -10.02
N THR A 5 12.30 -16.78 -9.48
CA THR A 5 11.24 -15.98 -8.85
C THR A 5 11.70 -15.35 -7.54
N ARG A 6 12.52 -16.05 -6.75
CA ARG A 6 13.09 -15.52 -5.50
C ARG A 6 14.12 -14.43 -5.77
N GLU A 7 15.01 -14.65 -6.73
CA GLU A 7 16.01 -13.63 -7.13
C GLU A 7 15.35 -12.38 -7.72
N ALA A 8 14.28 -12.55 -8.51
CA ALA A 8 13.49 -11.44 -9.04
C ALA A 8 12.75 -10.68 -7.92
N LEU A 9 12.21 -11.38 -6.92
CA LEU A 9 11.57 -10.77 -5.75
C LEU A 9 12.57 -10.03 -4.86
N GLU A 10 13.75 -10.61 -4.61
CA GLU A 10 14.82 -9.96 -3.84
C GLU A 10 15.37 -8.73 -4.56
N ARG A 11 15.54 -8.81 -5.89
CA ARG A 11 15.97 -7.68 -6.73
C ARG A 11 14.90 -6.58 -6.77
N TRP A 12 13.62 -6.95 -6.89
CA TRP A 12 12.51 -5.99 -6.80
C TRP A 12 12.44 -5.35 -5.41
N ALA A 13 12.53 -6.14 -4.34
CA ALA A 13 12.55 -5.65 -2.96
C ALA A 13 13.74 -4.72 -2.66
N ALA A 14 14.89 -4.94 -3.30
CA ALA A 14 16.04 -4.04 -3.20
C ALA A 14 15.84 -2.71 -3.93
N GLU A 15 15.03 -2.69 -5.00
CA GLU A 15 14.68 -1.47 -5.73
C GLU A 15 13.54 -0.67 -5.06
N VAL A 16 12.69 -1.34 -4.27
CA VAL A 16 11.53 -0.73 -3.58
C VAL A 16 11.89 0.53 -2.77
N PRO A 17 12.97 0.59 -1.96
CA PRO A 17 13.33 1.80 -1.22
C PRO A 17 13.70 3.00 -2.11
N ALA A 18 14.41 2.75 -3.21
CA ALA A 18 14.80 3.78 -4.16
C ALA A 18 13.57 4.29 -4.95
N LEU A 19 12.75 3.36 -5.43
CA LEU A 19 11.48 3.63 -6.11
C LEU A 19 10.49 4.37 -5.20
N ALA A 20 10.39 3.99 -3.93
CA ALA A 20 9.55 4.66 -2.93
C ALA A 20 10.01 6.10 -2.66
N ARG A 21 11.33 6.34 -2.59
CA ARG A 21 11.88 7.69 -2.39
C ARG A 21 11.60 8.58 -3.60
N SER A 22 11.77 8.09 -4.83
CA SER A 22 11.44 8.83 -6.04
C SER A 22 9.93 9.08 -6.20
N ALA A 23 9.10 8.09 -5.88
CA ALA A 23 7.64 8.25 -5.93
C ALA A 23 7.15 9.29 -4.92
N ARG A 24 7.73 9.33 -3.71
CA ARG A 24 7.37 10.32 -2.68
C ARG A 24 7.64 11.77 -3.10
N LEU A 25 8.64 11.99 -3.94
CA LEU A 25 8.94 13.33 -4.48
C LEU A 25 7.94 13.77 -5.55
N LEU A 26 7.23 12.83 -6.19
CA LEU A 26 6.24 13.11 -7.24
C LEU A 26 4.80 13.16 -6.71
N LEU A 27 4.54 12.51 -5.57
CA LEU A 27 3.24 12.42 -4.92
C LEU A 27 2.99 13.64 -4.01
N GLU A 28 2.64 14.76 -4.62
CA GLU A 28 2.50 16.04 -3.92
C GLU A 28 1.09 16.32 -3.41
N ALA A 29 0.06 15.71 -4.01
CA ALA A 29 -1.33 16.05 -3.69
C ALA A 29 -1.67 15.66 -2.23
N PRO A 30 -2.53 16.43 -1.53
CA PRO A 30 -2.84 16.15 -0.13
C PRO A 30 -3.35 14.74 0.12
N LYS A 31 -4.17 14.20 -0.79
CA LYS A 31 -4.71 12.84 -0.69
C LYS A 31 -3.67 11.75 -0.94
N GLU A 32 -2.70 11.99 -1.83
CA GLU A 32 -1.57 11.08 -2.04
C GLU A 32 -0.70 11.00 -0.79
N ARG A 33 -0.38 12.17 -0.20
CA ARG A 33 0.43 12.25 1.02
C ARG A 33 -0.26 11.59 2.20
N GLN A 34 -1.56 11.83 2.37
CA GLN A 34 -2.39 11.19 3.39
C GLN A 34 -2.32 9.66 3.27
N LEU A 35 -2.53 9.12 2.06
CA LEU A 35 -2.45 7.68 1.82
C LEU A 35 -1.04 7.13 2.07
N CYS A 36 0.02 7.84 1.63
CA CYS A 36 1.41 7.44 1.90
C CYS A 36 1.72 7.38 3.41
N GLN A 37 1.23 8.36 4.18
CA GLN A 37 1.39 8.38 5.62
C GLN A 37 0.67 7.19 6.27
N ARG A 38 -0.56 6.90 5.84
CA ARG A 38 -1.31 5.72 6.31
C ARG A 38 -0.50 4.46 6.08
N LEU A 39 -0.07 4.20 4.84
CA LEU A 39 0.73 3.02 4.48
C LEU A 39 2.00 2.89 5.33
N SER A 40 2.66 4.02 5.63
CA SER A 40 3.89 4.04 6.43
C SER A 40 3.65 3.67 7.91
N ALA A 41 2.43 3.87 8.43
CA ALA A 41 2.07 3.55 9.81
C ALA A 41 1.76 2.06 10.02
N TYR A 42 1.56 1.28 8.96
CA TYR A 42 1.17 -0.13 9.06
C TYR A 42 2.07 -1.00 9.94
N PRO A 43 3.42 -0.93 9.85
CA PRO A 43 4.28 -1.81 10.65
C PRO A 43 4.10 -1.60 12.16
N GLU A 44 3.91 -0.34 12.57
CA GLU A 44 3.68 0.02 13.97
C GLU A 44 2.31 -0.47 14.46
N VAL A 45 1.26 -0.26 13.66
CA VAL A 45 -0.10 -0.74 13.96
C VAL A 45 -0.13 -2.27 14.06
N LEU A 46 0.54 -2.97 13.14
CA LEU A 46 0.62 -4.43 13.15
C LEU A 46 1.35 -4.94 14.39
N ALA A 47 2.48 -4.32 14.74
CA ALA A 47 3.23 -4.67 15.94
C ALA A 47 2.40 -4.47 17.20
N GLN A 48 1.70 -3.34 17.32
CA GLN A 48 0.82 -3.05 18.45
C GLN A 48 -0.34 -4.05 18.55
N ALA A 49 -1.02 -4.34 17.44
CA ALA A 49 -2.10 -5.32 17.40
C ALA A 49 -1.63 -6.73 17.81
N ALA A 50 -0.41 -7.11 17.44
CA ALA A 50 0.19 -8.38 17.83
C ALA A 50 0.56 -8.40 19.34
N MET A 51 1.19 -7.35 19.84
CA MET A 51 1.60 -7.23 21.25
C MET A 51 0.40 -7.25 22.20
N ASP A 52 -0.68 -6.55 21.85
CA ASP A 52 -1.87 -6.43 22.69
C ASP A 52 -2.88 -7.57 22.48
N HIS A 53 -2.57 -8.53 21.59
CA HIS A 53 -3.53 -9.54 21.15
C HIS A 53 -4.88 -8.94 20.69
N ALA A 54 -4.81 -7.82 19.96
CA ALA A 54 -5.92 -6.96 19.63
C ALA A 54 -6.17 -6.90 18.11
N PRO A 55 -6.70 -7.98 17.46
CA PRO A 55 -6.88 -8.05 16.01
C PRO A 55 -7.86 -7.00 15.45
N HIS A 56 -8.75 -6.47 16.28
CA HIS A 56 -9.66 -5.40 15.92
C HIS A 56 -8.93 -4.09 15.55
N LEU A 57 -7.74 -3.83 16.13
CA LEU A 57 -6.93 -2.66 15.77
C LEU A 57 -6.50 -2.72 14.30
N LEU A 58 -6.08 -3.91 13.83
CA LEU A 58 -5.75 -4.14 12.44
C LEU A 58 -6.99 -3.99 11.55
N ALA A 59 -8.14 -4.55 11.94
CA ALA A 59 -9.38 -4.39 11.19
C ALA A 59 -9.80 -2.92 11.04
N PHE A 60 -9.72 -2.12 12.10
CA PHE A 60 -10.00 -0.68 12.04
C PHE A 60 -9.01 0.04 11.13
N TYR A 61 -7.72 -0.25 11.24
CA TYR A 61 -6.72 0.34 10.37
C TYR A 61 -6.97 0.04 8.89
N LEU A 62 -7.31 -1.21 8.54
CA LEU A 62 -7.60 -1.59 7.15
C LEU A 62 -8.83 -0.87 6.60
N ARG A 63 -9.86 -0.65 7.43
CA ARG A 63 -11.02 0.17 7.08
C ARG A 63 -10.63 1.61 6.78
N GLU A 64 -9.83 2.23 7.64
CA GLU A 64 -9.36 3.61 7.42
C GLU A 64 -8.45 3.71 6.19
N LEU A 65 -7.59 2.71 5.95
CA LEU A 65 -6.77 2.65 4.74
C LEU A 65 -7.63 2.58 3.47
N ALA A 66 -8.69 1.77 3.46
CA ALA A 66 -9.62 1.70 2.34
C ALA A 66 -10.35 3.03 2.12
N ALA A 67 -10.72 3.74 3.19
CA ALA A 67 -11.34 5.06 3.11
C ALA A 67 -10.39 6.13 2.54
N ASP A 68 -9.13 6.15 3.00
CA ASP A 68 -8.09 7.04 2.47
C ASP A 68 -7.81 6.76 0.99
N PHE A 69 -7.76 5.48 0.61
CA PHE A 69 -7.63 5.06 -0.78
C PHE A 69 -8.79 5.54 -1.66
N HIS A 70 -10.03 5.36 -1.20
CA HIS A 70 -11.21 5.84 -1.92
C HIS A 70 -11.17 7.36 -2.10
N GLY A 71 -10.77 8.09 -1.04
CA GLY A 71 -10.59 9.54 -1.09
C GLY A 71 -9.52 9.98 -2.10
N PHE A 72 -8.39 9.27 -2.17
CA PHE A 72 -7.36 9.48 -3.19
C PHE A 72 -7.88 9.19 -4.60
N TYR A 73 -8.52 8.05 -4.81
CA TYR A 73 -8.98 7.62 -6.14
C TYR A 73 -10.02 8.57 -6.74
N ASN A 74 -10.88 9.17 -5.90
CA ASN A 74 -11.86 10.16 -6.34
C ASN A 74 -11.25 11.55 -6.60
N ALA A 75 -10.22 11.93 -5.85
CA ALA A 75 -9.60 13.25 -5.96
C ALA A 75 -8.59 13.33 -7.10
N GLU A 76 -7.84 12.25 -7.35
CA GLU A 76 -6.66 12.25 -8.21
C GLU A 76 -6.79 11.24 -9.35
N ARG A 77 -6.64 11.72 -10.59
CA ARG A 77 -6.61 10.83 -11.76
C ARG A 77 -5.33 10.00 -11.75
N VAL A 78 -5.44 8.68 -11.64
CA VAL A 78 -4.27 7.78 -11.67
C VAL A 78 -3.63 7.71 -13.06
N LEU A 79 -4.45 7.61 -14.10
CA LEU A 79 -4.01 7.49 -15.49
C LEU A 79 -3.83 8.87 -16.13
N VAL A 80 -2.70 9.51 -15.84
CA VAL A 80 -2.25 10.78 -16.44
C VAL A 80 -1.28 10.56 -17.60
N GLU A 81 -1.06 11.61 -18.39
CA GLU A 81 -0.13 11.59 -19.53
C GLU A 81 1.33 11.54 -19.08
N GLU A 82 1.66 12.25 -18.01
CA GLU A 82 3.03 12.31 -17.49
C GLU A 82 3.46 10.93 -16.95
N PRO A 83 4.46 10.26 -17.57
CA PRO A 83 4.75 8.85 -17.28
C PRO A 83 5.25 8.59 -15.86
N THR A 84 6.01 9.52 -15.27
CA THR A 84 6.65 9.30 -13.98
C THR A 84 5.66 9.39 -12.81
N LEU A 85 4.77 10.39 -12.84
CA LEU A 85 3.64 10.60 -11.94
C LEU A 85 2.62 9.49 -12.11
N ARG A 86 2.28 9.09 -13.35
CA ARG A 86 1.43 7.92 -13.58
C ARG A 86 2.01 6.67 -12.92
N ARG A 87 3.32 6.42 -13.09
CA ARG A 87 3.99 5.28 -12.46
C ARG A 87 3.96 5.38 -10.93
N ALA A 88 4.20 6.56 -10.37
CA ALA A 88 4.14 6.79 -8.93
C ALA A 88 2.73 6.53 -8.35
N ARG A 89 1.68 7.03 -9.02
CA ARG A 89 0.28 6.79 -8.64
C ARG A 89 -0.10 5.30 -8.76
N LEU A 90 0.33 4.63 -9.82
CA LEU A 90 0.11 3.17 -9.97
C LEU A 90 0.82 2.36 -8.88
N MET A 91 2.04 2.75 -8.50
CA MET A 91 2.73 2.12 -7.37
C MET A 91 1.98 2.34 -6.05
N LEU A 92 1.44 3.53 -5.82
CA LEU A 92 0.64 3.82 -4.63
C LEU A 92 -0.63 2.95 -4.56
N VAL A 93 -1.29 2.76 -5.70
CA VAL A 93 -2.44 1.84 -5.84
C VAL A 93 -2.01 0.40 -5.53
N ALA A 94 -0.93 -0.09 -6.15
CA ALA A 94 -0.45 -1.45 -5.97
C ALA A 94 -0.01 -1.72 -4.52
N ALA A 95 0.68 -0.78 -3.88
CA ALA A 95 1.07 -0.87 -2.48
C ALA A 95 -0.14 -0.98 -1.56
N THR A 96 -1.15 -0.14 -1.78
CA THR A 96 -2.41 -0.18 -1.02
C THR A 96 -3.12 -1.52 -1.19
N ALA A 97 -3.29 -1.99 -2.42
CA ALA A 97 -3.96 -3.25 -2.71
C ALA A 97 -3.23 -4.44 -2.06
N SER A 98 -1.90 -4.48 -2.17
CA SER A 98 -1.06 -5.52 -1.57
C SER A 98 -1.18 -5.53 -0.04
N LEU A 99 -1.19 -4.35 0.59
CA LEU A 99 -1.32 -4.24 2.04
C LEU A 99 -2.72 -4.65 2.51
N LEU A 100 -3.78 -4.23 1.82
CA LEU A 100 -5.14 -4.66 2.12
C LEU A 100 -5.27 -6.19 2.04
N ALA A 101 -4.74 -6.81 0.99
CA ALA A 101 -4.77 -8.27 0.83
C ALA A 101 -4.03 -8.99 1.97
N GLN A 102 -2.80 -8.55 2.29
CA GLN A 102 -2.00 -9.11 3.38
C GLN A 102 -2.67 -8.91 4.75
N GLY A 103 -3.19 -7.71 5.01
CA GLY A 103 -3.85 -7.38 6.27
C GLY A 103 -5.15 -8.15 6.48
N LEU A 104 -5.98 -8.28 5.44
CA LEU A 104 -7.21 -9.07 5.51
C LEU A 104 -6.90 -10.56 5.73
N ALA A 105 -5.88 -11.10 5.06
CA ALA A 105 -5.46 -12.49 5.26
C ALA A 105 -5.03 -12.77 6.71
N LEU A 106 -4.33 -11.83 7.36
CA LEU A 106 -3.92 -11.95 8.77
C LEU A 106 -5.11 -12.04 9.75
N ILE A 107 -6.27 -11.48 9.40
CA ILE A 107 -7.49 -11.55 10.22
C ILE A 107 -8.48 -12.60 9.71
N GLY A 108 -8.05 -13.50 8.83
CA GLY A 108 -8.86 -14.61 8.33
C GLY A 108 -9.95 -14.21 7.33
N VAL A 109 -9.83 -13.04 6.69
CA VAL A 109 -10.77 -12.55 5.68
C VAL A 109 -10.10 -12.60 4.31
N SER A 110 -10.77 -13.17 3.32
CA SER A 110 -10.32 -13.15 1.93
C SER A 110 -10.60 -11.79 1.28
N ALA A 111 -9.60 -11.20 0.63
CA ALA A 111 -9.78 -10.03 -0.22
C ALA A 111 -10.32 -10.48 -1.60
N PRO A 112 -11.53 -10.05 -2.02
CA PRO A 112 -12.07 -10.44 -3.31
C PRO A 112 -11.30 -9.77 -4.46
N GLU A 113 -11.03 -10.51 -5.54
CA GLU A 113 -10.34 -9.98 -6.73
C GLU A 113 -11.18 -8.95 -7.50
N ARG A 114 -12.50 -8.97 -7.30
CA ARG A 114 -13.48 -8.04 -7.86
C ARG A 114 -14.58 -7.79 -6.83
N MET A 115 -14.95 -6.53 -6.64
CA MET A 115 -16.16 -6.13 -5.92
C MET A 115 -17.23 -5.70 -6.91
#